data_AF-A0A078F4H3-F1
#
_entry.id   AF-A0A078F4H3-F1
#
_cell.length_a   1.000
_cell.length_b   1.000
_cell.length_c   1.000
_cell.angle_alpha   90.00
_cell.angle_beta   90.00
_cell.angle_gamma   90.00
#
_symmetry.space_group_name_H-M   'P 1'
#
loop_
_entity.id
_entity.type
_entity.pdbx_description
1 polymer ?
#
loop_
_entity_poly.entity_id
_entity_poly.type
_entity_poly.pdbx_seq_one_letter_code
_entity_poly.pdbx_strand_id
1 'polypeptide(L)'
;MAVPEHVRRIKSSNADKYAFGDVSSSSVVGAETFHQMLAESGASLQCASREWVTNHYRWIVWKLACYETYYPAKCRGNFLTITNVLQELRYRYEREVNHGHCSAIKRILSGDAPASSMMVLCISAINPETRETHGSDSGNNVKIELTDGWYSINAALDVMLQKQLNAGKLFIGQKLRILGARLSGWSTPTSPLEAAISNTISLLLNINGTYRAHWADRLGFCKEVGVPLALNCIKCNGGPVPKTLAGITRIYPILYKEKLGEKKSVVRSERMEWRMIELHNQRQGLICEYQGGINGVDSQNDTDSKEGAKLFKLLESAAEPDFLMADMSMEELNCFNRYKEKFEAAMEKKMEKSVAKALEDAGLGERDVTPFMRIRLVGLTSLSYDGHPNPKEAILTIWNPTETQKILPFFNPRKSMSLLDLGEIPLGSEFDMAAYVVYVGNAYTDVDQKKQWVFVTDGSLQYSDSGKIANRLLAISFRTSSMDDLHSPLISHNLVGSVVGFCNLIKRAKDVENDMWVCEAMENSDYFLNADAACPSHLKTSSGHIQIWANLSFSKSVRSLSIIYYIIFYQMHR
;
A
#
# COMPACT_ATOMS: atom_id res chain seq x y z
N MET A 1 51.45 22.46 -10.23
CA MET A 1 51.40 23.62 -9.32
C MET A 1 50.79 23.17 -7.99
N ALA A 2 51.40 23.55 -6.87
CA ALA A 2 50.84 23.28 -5.55
C ALA A 2 49.67 24.24 -5.27
N VAL A 3 48.53 23.71 -4.87
CA VAL A 3 47.38 24.49 -4.41
C VAL A 3 47.75 25.16 -3.08
N PRO A 4 47.53 26.47 -2.89
CA PRO A 4 47.85 27.15 -1.64
C PRO A 4 47.14 26.51 -0.44
N GLU A 5 47.82 26.44 0.70
CA GLU A 5 47.31 25.74 1.89
C GLU A 5 46.02 26.37 2.42
N HIS A 6 45.89 27.69 2.34
CA HIS A 6 44.67 28.39 2.75
C HIS A 6 43.45 27.95 1.93
N VAL A 7 43.60 27.67 0.63
CA VAL A 7 42.53 27.17 -0.25
C VAL A 7 42.12 25.74 0.14
N ARG A 8 43.09 24.88 0.48
CA ARG A 8 42.81 23.48 0.91
C ARG A 8 42.05 23.40 2.23
N ARG A 9 42.14 24.43 3.08
CA ARG A 9 41.42 24.51 4.36
C ARG A 9 39.96 24.97 4.20
N ILE A 10 39.56 25.42 3.01
CA ILE A 10 38.17 25.82 2.73
C ILE A 10 37.29 24.57 2.67
N LYS A 11 36.27 24.55 3.51
CA LYS A 11 35.21 23.54 3.60
C LYS A 11 33.86 24.25 3.47
N SER A 12 32.82 23.48 3.18
CA SER A 12 31.43 23.96 3.18
C SER A 12 31.03 24.68 4.47
N SER A 13 31.58 24.31 5.62
CA SER A 13 31.23 24.85 6.94
C SER A 13 31.95 26.15 7.32
N ASN A 14 32.99 26.55 6.57
CA ASN A 14 33.77 27.77 6.88
C ASN A 14 33.94 28.71 5.67
N ALA A 15 33.41 28.36 4.50
CA ALA A 15 33.53 29.15 3.29
C ALA A 15 32.85 30.52 3.38
N ASP A 16 31.83 30.66 4.22
CA ASP A 16 31.17 31.93 4.56
C ASP A 16 32.12 32.92 5.25
N LYS A 17 33.09 32.41 6.02
CA LYS A 17 34.08 33.20 6.77
C LYS A 17 35.40 33.37 6.03
N TYR A 18 35.53 32.82 4.83
CA TYR A 18 36.73 32.96 4.04
C TYR A 18 36.93 34.43 3.66
N ALA A 19 38.17 34.91 3.77
CA ALA A 19 38.52 36.25 3.37
C ALA A 19 39.82 36.27 2.58
N PHE A 20 39.84 37.08 1.52
CA PHE A 20 41.03 37.33 0.74
C PHE A 20 41.89 38.34 1.47
N GLY A 21 43.15 38.00 1.73
CA GLY A 21 44.12 38.90 2.33
C GLY A 21 45.49 38.64 1.75
N ASP A 22 46.26 39.71 1.56
CA ASP A 22 47.69 39.61 1.30
C ASP A 22 48.42 39.62 2.65
N VAL A 23 49.47 38.82 2.80
CA VAL A 23 50.22 38.73 4.07
C VAL A 23 50.87 40.09 4.43
N SER A 24 50.96 41.00 3.45
CA SER A 24 51.54 42.33 3.52
C SER A 24 50.55 43.50 3.73
N SER A 25 49.23 43.30 3.62
CA SER A 25 48.25 44.41 3.72
C SER A 25 47.13 44.14 4.73
N SER A 26 46.78 45.17 5.50
CA SER A 26 45.69 45.13 6.51
C SER A 26 44.28 45.05 5.89
N SER A 27 44.15 45.04 4.57
CA SER A 27 42.85 45.04 3.88
C SER A 27 42.38 43.61 3.63
N VAL A 28 41.50 43.13 4.50
CA VAL A 28 40.85 41.82 4.38
C VAL A 28 39.54 41.97 3.60
N VAL A 29 39.39 41.28 2.48
CA VAL A 29 38.19 41.29 1.64
C VAL A 29 37.36 40.04 1.92
N GLY A 30 36.26 40.21 2.65
CA GLY A 30 35.32 39.13 3.03
C GLY A 30 33.89 39.39 2.55
N ALA A 31 32.94 38.57 3.00
CA ALA A 31 31.53 38.66 2.59
C ALA A 31 30.93 40.08 2.75
N GLU A 32 31.29 40.79 3.83
CA GLU A 32 30.83 42.16 4.09
C GLU A 32 31.35 43.17 3.06
N THR A 33 32.60 43.00 2.62
CA THR A 33 33.17 43.81 1.52
C THR A 33 32.47 43.52 0.21
N PHE A 34 32.16 42.24 -0.09
CA PHE A 34 31.40 41.87 -1.29
C PHE A 34 29.97 42.43 -1.29
N HIS A 35 29.33 42.57 -0.13
CA HIS A 35 28.03 43.22 0.00
C HIS A 35 28.10 44.69 -0.44
N GLN A 36 29.13 45.43 -0.02
CA GLN A 36 29.37 46.81 -0.47
C GLN A 36 29.68 46.87 -1.98
N MET A 37 30.58 46.03 -2.48
CA MET A 37 30.93 45.98 -3.90
C MET A 37 29.73 45.65 -4.79
N LEU A 38 28.81 44.80 -4.32
CA LEU A 38 27.59 44.45 -5.04
C LEU A 38 26.61 45.64 -5.08
N ALA A 39 26.49 46.39 -3.98
CA ALA A 39 25.70 47.63 -3.94
C ALA A 39 26.26 48.70 -4.88
N GLU A 40 27.59 48.89 -4.91
CA GLU A 40 28.28 49.76 -5.87
C GLU A 40 28.05 49.33 -7.33
N SER A 41 27.77 48.04 -7.54
CA SER A 41 27.42 47.49 -8.85
C SER A 41 25.96 47.70 -9.25
N GLY A 42 25.17 48.41 -8.44
CA GLY A 42 23.76 48.72 -8.72
C GLY A 42 22.74 47.77 -8.08
N ALA A 43 23.15 46.85 -7.20
CA ALA A 43 22.22 45.97 -6.51
C ALA A 43 21.48 46.71 -5.37
N SER A 44 20.18 46.42 -5.21
CA SER A 44 19.38 46.94 -4.09
C SER A 44 19.79 46.27 -2.78
N LEU A 45 20.16 47.07 -1.78
CA LEU A 45 20.51 46.59 -0.43
C LEU A 45 19.35 45.88 0.28
N GLN A 46 18.10 46.15 -0.11
CA GLN A 46 16.94 45.44 0.46
C GLN A 46 16.83 44.01 -0.09
N CYS A 47 17.14 43.82 -1.37
CA CYS A 47 17.06 42.52 -2.02
C CYS A 47 18.33 41.69 -1.82
N ALA A 48 19.50 42.33 -1.81
CA ALA A 48 20.79 41.73 -1.52
C ALA A 48 21.16 41.96 -0.05
N SER A 49 20.36 41.44 0.88
CA SER A 49 20.64 41.58 2.32
C SER A 49 21.99 40.94 2.70
N ARG A 50 22.51 41.28 3.88
CA ARG A 50 23.75 40.67 4.41
C ARG A 50 23.66 39.15 4.49
N GLU A 51 22.51 38.62 4.89
CA GLU A 51 22.24 37.19 4.99
C GLU A 51 22.25 36.54 3.60
N TRP A 52 21.64 37.20 2.60
CA TRP A 52 21.63 36.73 1.21
C TRP A 52 23.06 36.66 0.65
N VAL A 53 23.85 37.74 0.80
CA VAL A 53 25.24 37.76 0.32
C VAL A 53 26.08 36.72 1.04
N THR A 54 25.98 36.61 2.36
CA THR A 54 26.74 35.63 3.15
C THR A 54 26.43 34.19 2.73
N ASN A 55 25.15 33.87 2.55
CA ASN A 55 24.73 32.55 2.05
C ASN A 55 25.31 32.25 0.67
N HIS A 56 25.16 33.15 -0.31
CA HIS A 56 25.64 32.86 -1.66
C HIS A 56 27.16 32.87 -1.76
N TYR A 57 27.83 33.75 -1.01
CA TYR A 57 29.28 33.78 -0.88
C TYR A 57 29.82 32.43 -0.42
N ARG A 58 29.23 31.82 0.61
CA ARG A 58 29.57 30.46 1.10
C ARG A 58 29.63 29.45 -0.05
N TRP A 59 28.57 29.37 -0.86
CA TRP A 59 28.47 28.37 -1.94
C TRP A 59 29.41 28.66 -3.11
N ILE A 60 29.58 29.94 -3.46
CA ILE A 60 30.49 30.37 -4.54
C ILE A 60 31.93 30.04 -4.15
N VAL A 61 32.37 30.48 -2.97
CA VAL A 61 33.73 30.22 -2.47
C VAL A 61 34.00 28.74 -2.35
N TRP A 62 33.10 27.96 -1.75
CA TRP A 62 33.30 26.52 -1.61
C TRP A 62 33.43 25.83 -2.98
N LYS A 63 32.60 26.21 -3.95
CA LYS A 63 32.67 25.68 -5.32
C LYS A 63 34.00 26.03 -6.01
N LEU A 64 34.41 27.29 -5.98
CA LEU A 64 35.63 27.75 -6.64
C LEU A 64 36.88 27.13 -5.98
N ALA A 65 36.92 27.05 -4.65
CA ALA A 65 37.98 26.37 -3.91
C ALA A 65 38.07 24.88 -4.27
N CYS A 66 36.93 24.20 -4.46
CA CYS A 66 36.92 22.82 -4.94
C CYS A 66 37.55 22.69 -6.34
N TYR A 67 37.23 23.59 -7.28
CA TYR A 67 37.84 23.54 -8.61
C TYR A 67 39.37 23.66 -8.56
N GLU A 68 39.89 24.60 -7.77
CA GLU A 68 41.34 24.76 -7.63
C GLU A 68 42.01 23.56 -6.95
N THR A 69 41.35 22.98 -5.95
CA THR A 69 41.87 21.84 -5.20
C THR A 69 41.95 20.57 -6.06
N TYR A 70 40.90 20.27 -6.83
CA TYR A 70 40.79 19.02 -7.58
C TYR A 70 41.28 19.12 -9.03
N TYR A 71 41.35 20.32 -9.62
CA TYR A 71 41.84 20.55 -10.98
C TYR A 71 42.97 21.61 -11.06
N PRO A 72 44.02 21.53 -10.24
CA PRO A 72 45.03 22.59 -10.12
C PRO A 72 45.76 22.91 -11.43
N ALA A 73 45.99 21.90 -12.27
CA ALA A 73 46.65 22.07 -13.57
C ALA A 73 45.82 22.89 -14.57
N LYS A 74 44.49 22.76 -14.51
CA LYS A 74 43.54 23.51 -15.36
C LYS A 74 43.26 24.90 -14.79
N CYS A 75 43.15 24.99 -13.47
CA CYS A 75 42.71 26.22 -12.80
C CYS A 75 43.81 27.27 -12.64
N ARG A 76 45.07 26.86 -12.42
CA ARG A 76 46.24 27.77 -12.30
C ARG A 76 46.05 28.96 -11.32
N GLY A 77 45.22 28.80 -10.28
CA GLY A 77 44.91 29.87 -9.31
C GLY A 77 43.99 30.98 -9.84
N ASN A 78 43.36 30.77 -11.00
CA ASN A 78 42.53 31.78 -11.66
C ASN A 78 41.03 31.63 -11.35
N PHE A 79 40.63 30.71 -10.46
CA PHE A 79 39.22 30.45 -10.17
C PHE A 79 38.75 31.16 -8.91
N LEU A 80 39.42 30.93 -7.78
CA LEU A 80 39.08 31.58 -6.51
C LEU A 80 39.74 32.98 -6.45
N THR A 81 39.14 33.93 -7.15
CA THR A 81 39.58 35.33 -7.21
C THR A 81 38.45 36.27 -6.81
N ILE A 82 38.80 37.47 -6.33
CA ILE A 82 37.82 38.49 -5.96
C ILE A 82 36.89 38.80 -7.15
N THR A 83 37.45 38.93 -8.36
CA THR A 83 36.70 39.20 -9.59
C THR A 83 35.67 38.12 -9.89
N ASN A 84 36.06 36.84 -9.85
CA ASN A 84 35.14 35.74 -10.16
C ASN A 84 34.03 35.60 -9.12
N VAL A 85 34.36 35.78 -7.83
CA VAL A 85 33.36 35.73 -6.76
C VAL A 85 32.33 36.85 -6.93
N LEU A 86 32.78 38.09 -7.20
CA LEU A 86 31.88 39.21 -7.45
C LEU A 86 31.01 38.98 -8.70
N GLN A 87 31.59 38.45 -9.79
CA GLN A 87 30.85 38.12 -11.01
C GLN A 87 29.77 37.06 -10.76
N GLU A 88 30.06 36.02 -9.98
CA GLU A 88 29.06 35.02 -9.62
C GLU A 88 27.96 35.55 -8.69
N LEU A 89 28.30 36.46 -7.76
CA LEU A 89 27.30 37.14 -6.93
C LEU A 89 26.38 38.02 -7.79
N ARG A 90 26.93 38.81 -8.71
CA ARG A 90 26.15 39.59 -9.69
C ARG A 90 25.24 38.67 -10.51
N TYR A 91 25.76 37.57 -11.03
CA TYR A 91 24.98 36.59 -11.78
C TYR A 91 23.81 36.01 -10.97
N ARG A 92 24.03 35.67 -9.69
CA ARG A 92 22.96 35.17 -8.81
C ARG A 92 21.91 36.24 -8.52
N TYR A 93 22.34 37.48 -8.27
CA TYR A 93 21.44 38.61 -8.05
C TYR A 93 20.56 38.83 -9.28
N GLU A 94 21.16 38.91 -10.47
CA GLU A 94 20.43 39.04 -11.73
C GLU A 94 19.40 37.92 -11.91
N ARG A 95 19.79 36.67 -11.66
CA ARG A 95 18.89 35.54 -11.89
C ARG A 95 17.76 35.46 -10.88
N GLU A 96 18.07 35.55 -9.59
CA GLU A 96 17.09 35.34 -8.54
C GLU A 96 16.22 36.56 -8.29
N VAL A 97 16.82 37.76 -8.25
CA VAL A 97 16.11 39.00 -7.92
C VAL A 97 15.47 39.58 -9.16
N ASN A 98 16.24 39.81 -10.23
CA ASN A 98 15.72 40.52 -11.41
C ASN A 98 14.87 39.61 -12.32
N HIS A 99 15.29 38.35 -12.51
CA HIS A 99 14.58 37.39 -13.36
C HIS A 99 13.67 36.43 -12.59
N GLY A 100 13.56 36.54 -11.27
CA GLY A 100 12.66 35.73 -10.44
C GLY A 100 12.95 34.22 -10.46
N HIS A 101 14.19 33.79 -10.75
CA HIS A 101 14.53 32.38 -10.73
C HIS A 101 14.56 31.81 -9.31
N CYS A 102 13.71 30.82 -9.05
CA CYS A 102 13.67 30.10 -7.77
C CYS A 102 14.40 28.75 -7.85
N SER A 103 15.38 28.54 -6.95
CA SER A 103 16.10 27.28 -6.82
C SER A 103 15.21 26.16 -6.26
N ALA A 104 15.69 24.91 -6.26
CA ALA A 104 14.87 23.76 -5.87
C ALA A 104 14.42 23.84 -4.41
N ILE A 105 15.35 24.12 -3.48
CA ILE A 105 15.03 24.26 -2.06
C ILE A 105 14.10 25.46 -1.83
N LYS A 106 14.34 26.59 -2.52
CA LYS A 106 13.47 27.77 -2.42
C LYS A 106 12.04 27.45 -2.85
N ARG A 107 11.86 26.79 -4.00
CA ARG A 107 10.53 26.38 -4.48
C ARG A 107 9.83 25.41 -3.53
N ILE A 108 10.57 24.50 -2.90
CA ILE A 108 10.00 23.58 -1.90
C ILE A 108 9.50 24.36 -0.68
N LEU A 109 10.31 25.26 -0.13
CA LEU A 109 9.98 26.01 1.07
C LEU A 109 8.93 27.11 0.84
N SER A 110 8.82 27.63 -0.38
CA SER A 110 7.76 28.55 -0.79
C SER A 110 6.45 27.86 -1.15
N GLY A 111 6.42 26.52 -1.28
CA GLY A 111 5.22 25.76 -1.65
C GLY A 111 4.97 25.63 -3.16
N ASP A 112 5.89 26.14 -4.00
CA ASP A 112 5.80 26.12 -5.47
C ASP A 112 6.19 24.78 -6.11
N ALA A 113 6.70 23.84 -5.32
CA ALA A 113 7.07 22.50 -5.77
C ALA A 113 7.02 21.49 -4.61
N PRO A 114 6.57 20.24 -4.84
CA PRO A 114 6.53 19.24 -3.79
C PRO A 114 7.94 18.70 -3.51
N ALA A 115 8.26 18.52 -2.22
CA ALA A 115 9.50 17.90 -1.74
C ALA A 115 9.70 16.44 -2.23
N SER A 116 8.63 15.79 -2.69
CA SER A 116 8.68 14.45 -3.27
C SER A 116 9.24 14.41 -4.69
N SER A 117 9.40 15.56 -5.36
CA SER A 117 9.95 15.66 -6.71
C SER A 117 11.39 15.15 -6.78
N MET A 118 11.79 14.65 -7.96
CA MET A 118 13.19 14.24 -8.16
C MET A 118 14.12 15.44 -8.12
N MET A 119 15.15 15.36 -7.28
CA MET A 119 16.18 16.39 -7.18
C MET A 119 17.55 15.80 -6.89
N VAL A 120 18.59 16.54 -7.24
CA VAL A 120 19.96 16.23 -6.82
C VAL A 120 20.41 17.32 -5.85
N LEU A 121 20.80 16.92 -4.65
CA LEU A 121 21.34 17.79 -3.60
C LEU A 121 22.74 17.32 -3.20
N CYS A 122 23.54 18.22 -2.65
CA CYS A 122 24.89 17.93 -2.16
C CYS A 122 24.91 17.94 -0.64
N ILE A 123 25.60 16.99 0.00
CA ILE A 123 25.83 17.01 1.44
C ILE A 123 26.81 18.13 1.78
N SER A 124 26.36 19.17 2.48
CA SER A 124 27.21 20.30 2.90
C SER A 124 27.67 20.20 4.34
N ALA A 125 26.93 19.54 5.23
CA ALA A 125 27.39 19.31 6.60
C ALA A 125 26.80 18.00 7.15
N ILE A 126 27.47 17.44 8.15
CA ILE A 126 27.00 16.29 8.91
C ILE A 126 26.96 16.76 10.37
N ASN A 127 25.77 16.82 10.96
CA ASN A 127 25.59 17.31 12.32
C ASN A 127 25.41 16.10 13.25
N PRO A 128 26.44 15.72 14.04
CA PRO A 128 26.37 14.55 14.90
C PRO A 128 25.47 14.73 16.14
N GLU A 129 25.02 15.96 16.41
CA GLU A 129 24.34 16.34 17.65
C GLU A 129 22.88 16.73 17.42
N THR A 130 22.00 15.74 17.49
CA THR A 130 20.67 15.92 18.06
C THR A 130 20.52 14.81 19.09
N ARG A 131 20.86 15.11 20.34
CA ARG A 131 20.40 14.36 21.51
C ARG A 131 19.41 15.28 22.19
N GLU A 132 18.13 15.16 21.85
CA GLU A 132 17.11 15.84 22.64
C GLU A 132 17.04 15.15 24.00
N THR A 133 17.46 15.87 25.04
CA THR A 133 17.00 15.65 26.40
C THR A 133 15.50 15.96 26.44
N HIS A 134 14.72 15.01 26.96
CA HIS A 134 13.30 15.07 27.35
C HIS A 134 12.26 14.52 26.35
N GLY A 135 11.93 13.23 26.54
CA GLY A 135 10.53 12.75 26.64
C GLY A 135 9.63 12.83 25.40
N SER A 136 9.79 11.90 24.45
CA SER A 136 8.72 11.16 23.74
C SER A 136 9.33 10.41 22.54
N ASP A 137 8.72 9.30 22.12
CA ASP A 137 9.17 8.30 21.12
C ASP A 137 9.37 8.82 19.67
N SER A 138 9.99 9.99 19.45
CA SER A 138 10.42 10.42 18.12
C SER A 138 11.91 10.09 17.95
N GLY A 139 12.18 9.13 17.06
CA GLY A 139 13.53 8.58 16.86
C GLY A 139 14.58 9.67 16.65
N ASN A 140 15.68 9.54 17.40
CA ASN A 140 16.84 10.42 17.41
C ASN A 140 17.52 10.45 16.04
N ASN A 141 16.96 11.20 15.09
CA ASN A 141 17.42 11.18 13.70
C ASN A 141 18.58 12.16 13.54
N VAL A 142 19.77 11.61 13.23
CA VAL A 142 20.93 12.39 12.82
C VAL A 142 20.55 13.25 11.61
N LYS A 143 20.74 14.56 11.74
CA LYS A 143 20.47 15.52 10.66
C LYS A 143 21.75 15.75 9.84
N ILE A 144 21.62 15.70 8.52
CA ILE A 144 22.65 16.21 7.60
C ILE A 144 22.15 17.50 6.95
N GLU A 145 23.06 18.39 6.56
CA GLU A 145 22.70 19.57 5.78
C GLU A 145 22.88 19.24 4.29
N LEU A 146 21.85 19.53 3.49
CA LEU A 146 21.84 19.36 2.05
C LEU A 146 21.72 20.72 1.35
N THR A 147 22.40 20.90 0.23
CA THR A 147 22.33 22.11 -0.60
C THR A 147 21.99 21.81 -2.06
N ASP A 148 21.21 22.69 -2.68
CA ASP A 148 20.99 22.73 -4.14
C ASP A 148 22.00 23.64 -4.86
N GLY A 149 23.00 24.15 -4.13
CA GLY A 149 23.99 25.12 -4.59
C GLY A 149 23.55 26.58 -4.48
N TRP A 150 22.29 26.84 -4.10
CA TRP A 150 21.74 28.18 -3.84
C TRP A 150 21.44 28.38 -2.36
N TYR A 151 20.77 27.41 -1.76
CA TYR A 151 20.40 27.40 -0.35
C TYR A 151 20.70 26.03 0.26
N SER A 152 20.54 25.92 1.57
CA SER A 152 20.61 24.64 2.28
C SER A 152 19.34 24.34 3.05
N ILE A 153 19.14 23.06 3.36
CA ILE A 153 18.06 22.55 4.19
C ILE A 153 18.58 21.37 5.00
N ASN A 154 18.15 21.25 6.25
CA ASN A 154 18.46 20.07 7.06
C ASN A 154 17.64 18.87 6.60
N ALA A 155 18.22 17.69 6.68
CA ALA A 155 17.61 16.45 6.26
C ALA A 155 17.74 15.40 7.36
N ALA A 156 16.61 14.81 7.76
CA ALA A 156 16.56 13.70 8.69
C ALA A 156 16.68 12.39 7.92
N LEU A 157 17.61 11.54 8.36
CA LEU A 157 17.88 10.24 7.74
C LEU A 157 17.06 9.14 8.40
N ASP A 158 16.50 8.23 7.60
CA ASP A 158 15.96 6.97 8.13
C ASP A 158 17.06 6.09 8.77
N VAL A 159 16.65 5.07 9.52
CA VAL A 159 17.56 4.16 10.24
C VAL A 159 18.59 3.53 9.31
N MET A 160 18.24 3.25 8.06
CA MET A 160 19.13 2.57 7.11
C MET A 160 20.15 3.53 6.48
N LEU A 161 19.76 4.77 6.20
CA LEU A 161 20.66 5.85 5.77
C LEU A 161 21.61 6.25 6.90
N GLN A 162 21.16 6.30 8.15
CA GLN A 162 22.03 6.51 9.31
C GLN A 162 23.11 5.42 9.40
N LYS A 163 22.77 4.15 9.14
CA LYS A 163 23.78 3.09 9.03
C LYS A 163 24.77 3.33 7.89
N GLN A 164 24.34 3.87 6.75
CA GLN A 164 25.26 4.22 5.67
C GLN A 164 26.16 5.40 6.05
N LEU A 165 25.64 6.39 6.78
CA LEU A 165 26.42 7.52 7.31
C LEU A 165 27.49 7.02 8.28
N ASN A 166 27.12 6.18 9.26
CA ASN A 166 28.05 5.61 10.24
C ASN A 166 29.11 4.71 9.59
N ALA A 167 28.77 4.06 8.47
CA ALA A 167 29.71 3.29 7.66
C ALA A 167 30.61 4.16 6.74
N GLY A 168 30.53 5.50 6.84
CA GLY A 168 31.32 6.43 6.03
C GLY A 168 30.92 6.48 4.55
N LYS A 169 29.76 5.92 4.17
CA LYS A 169 29.30 5.88 2.77
C LYS A 169 28.60 7.15 2.32
N LEU A 170 28.15 7.97 3.28
CA LEU A 170 27.66 9.33 3.10
C LEU A 170 28.72 10.29 3.66
N PHE A 171 29.14 11.28 2.87
CA PHE A 171 30.21 12.20 3.23
C PHE A 171 30.02 13.59 2.62
N ILE A 172 30.63 14.61 3.21
CA ILE A 172 30.53 16.01 2.76
C ILE A 172 31.05 16.15 1.33
N GLY A 173 30.32 16.87 0.48
CA GLY A 173 30.59 17.05 -0.95
C GLY A 173 29.98 15.97 -1.84
N GLN A 174 29.41 14.90 -1.27
CA GLN A 174 28.73 13.88 -2.05
C GLN A 174 27.39 14.39 -2.57
N LYS A 175 27.11 14.14 -3.85
CA LYS A 175 25.80 14.41 -4.46
C LYS A 175 24.87 13.21 -4.29
N LEU A 176 23.65 13.49 -3.85
CA LEU A 176 22.58 12.53 -3.68
C LEU A 176 21.44 12.87 -4.63
N ARG A 177 20.93 11.86 -5.33
CA ARG A 177 19.68 11.92 -6.08
C ARG A 177 18.57 11.42 -5.17
N ILE A 178 17.56 12.26 -4.96
CA ILE A 178 16.49 12.05 -3.99
C ILE A 178 15.16 12.07 -4.74
N LEU A 179 14.30 11.10 -4.43
CA LEU A 179 12.94 10.98 -4.96
C LEU A 179 11.99 10.52 -3.84
N GLY A 180 10.82 11.15 -3.74
CA GLY A 180 9.82 10.77 -2.73
C GLY A 180 10.17 11.19 -1.31
N ALA A 181 11.00 12.22 -1.14
CA ALA A 181 11.24 12.82 0.17
C ALA A 181 9.98 13.53 0.70
N ARG A 182 9.90 13.69 2.02
CA ARG A 182 8.81 14.42 2.68
C ARG A 182 9.36 15.65 3.38
N LEU A 183 8.53 16.65 3.58
CA LEU A 183 8.89 17.84 4.37
C LEU A 183 8.28 17.72 5.76
N SER A 184 9.08 18.00 6.80
CA SER A 184 8.67 17.99 8.21
C SER A 184 8.90 19.37 8.82
N GLY A 185 8.02 19.78 9.74
CA GLY A 185 8.12 21.08 10.42
C GLY A 185 7.74 22.29 9.56
N TRP A 186 7.21 22.09 8.36
CA TRP A 186 6.78 23.15 7.44
C TRP A 186 5.26 23.35 7.53
N SER A 187 4.83 24.54 7.95
CA SER A 187 3.42 24.92 8.08
C SER A 187 3.02 26.04 7.13
N THR A 188 3.93 26.99 6.86
CA THR A 188 3.69 28.15 6.00
C THR A 188 4.84 28.34 5.01
N PRO A 189 4.58 28.92 3.82
CA PRO A 189 5.63 29.36 2.92
C PRO A 189 6.68 30.19 3.68
N THR A 190 7.94 29.77 3.61
CA THR A 190 9.03 30.34 4.44
C THR A 190 10.24 30.60 3.55
N SER A 191 10.96 31.70 3.80
CA SER A 191 12.22 31.97 3.10
C SER A 191 13.28 30.92 3.46
N PRO A 192 14.11 30.44 2.52
CA PRO A 192 15.20 29.51 2.85
C PRO A 192 16.15 30.01 3.93
N LEU A 193 16.39 31.32 4.00
CA LEU A 193 17.27 31.92 5.00
C LEU A 193 16.63 31.89 6.40
N GLU A 194 15.32 32.14 6.49
CA GLU A 194 14.56 32.03 7.75
C GLU A 194 14.48 30.57 8.21
N ALA A 195 14.26 29.64 7.28
CA ALA A 195 14.22 28.21 7.56
C ALA A 195 15.56 27.67 8.08
N ALA A 196 16.68 28.21 7.58
CA ALA A 196 18.02 27.87 8.07
C ALA A 196 18.24 28.32 9.52
N ILE A 197 17.67 29.47 9.92
CA ILE A 197 17.76 30.01 11.28
C ILE A 197 16.87 29.22 12.25
N SER A 198 15.64 28.91 11.86
CA SER A 198 14.69 28.22 12.73
C SER A 198 15.08 26.77 13.02
N ASN A 199 15.74 26.09 12.06
CA ASN A 199 16.16 24.68 12.16
C ASN A 199 15.01 23.69 12.49
N THR A 200 13.76 24.13 12.34
CA THR A 200 12.56 23.34 12.58
C THR A 200 12.17 22.54 11.33
N ILE A 201 12.41 23.11 10.15
CA ILE A 201 12.06 22.51 8.87
C ILE A 201 13.15 21.53 8.45
N SER A 202 12.75 20.30 8.11
CA SER A 202 13.68 19.29 7.61
C SER A 202 13.09 18.40 6.53
N LEU A 203 13.97 17.95 5.63
CA LEU A 203 13.66 16.99 4.59
C LEU A 203 13.80 15.56 5.14
N LEU A 204 12.73 14.77 5.12
CA LEU A 204 12.76 13.37 5.54
C LEU A 204 13.22 12.50 4.37
N LEU A 205 14.40 11.90 4.51
CA LEU A 205 15.00 11.02 3.52
C LEU A 205 14.83 9.57 3.90
N ASN A 206 14.55 8.76 2.89
CA ASN A 206 14.44 7.32 3.01
C ASN A 206 15.45 6.63 2.08
N ILE A 207 15.95 5.46 2.47
CA ILE A 207 16.99 4.76 1.71
C ILE A 207 16.49 4.27 0.35
N ASN A 208 15.20 3.91 0.24
CA ASN A 208 14.60 3.40 -0.99
C ASN A 208 14.35 4.51 -2.05
N GLY A 209 14.42 5.77 -1.65
CA GLY A 209 14.29 6.95 -2.52
C GLY A 209 15.57 7.78 -2.63
N THR A 210 16.68 7.35 -2.02
CA THR A 210 17.95 8.10 -1.99
C THR A 210 19.07 7.32 -2.67
N TYR A 211 19.67 7.91 -3.69
CA TYR A 211 20.69 7.30 -4.54
C TYR A 211 21.95 8.17 -4.58
N ARG A 212 23.11 7.56 -4.86
CA ARG A 212 24.29 8.34 -5.22
C ARG A 212 24.08 8.97 -6.60
N ALA A 213 24.30 10.27 -6.70
CA ALA A 213 24.33 10.96 -7.97
C ALA A 213 25.75 10.98 -8.55
N HIS A 214 25.88 11.12 -9.86
CA HIS A 214 27.18 11.29 -10.48
C HIS A 214 27.77 12.65 -10.07
N TRP A 215 29.10 12.76 -9.94
CA TRP A 215 29.74 14.00 -9.46
C TRP A 215 29.45 15.21 -10.35
N ALA A 216 29.22 14.97 -11.65
CA ALA A 216 28.88 16.02 -12.63
C ALA A 216 27.38 16.35 -12.72
N ASP A 217 26.50 15.60 -12.05
CA ASP A 217 25.05 15.86 -12.08
C ASP A 217 24.75 17.29 -11.58
N ARG A 218 23.85 18.00 -12.26
CA ARG A 218 23.45 19.35 -11.88
C ARG A 218 22.61 19.29 -10.60
N LEU A 219 22.89 20.20 -9.65
CA LEU A 219 22.08 20.34 -8.44
C LEU A 219 20.73 20.97 -8.76
N GLY A 220 19.71 20.62 -7.98
CA GLY A 220 18.32 21.06 -8.15
C GLY A 220 17.41 19.99 -8.75
N PHE A 221 16.23 20.40 -9.22
CA PHE A 221 15.26 19.47 -9.80
C PHE A 221 15.77 18.82 -11.08
N CYS A 222 15.45 17.54 -11.25
CA CYS A 222 15.79 16.77 -12.43
C CYS A 222 14.52 16.28 -13.13
N LYS A 223 14.49 16.39 -14.47
CA LYS A 223 13.34 15.97 -15.30
C LYS A 223 13.32 14.47 -15.59
N GLU A 224 14.46 13.80 -15.50
CA GLU A 224 14.58 12.39 -15.84
C GLU A 224 13.80 11.53 -14.86
N VAL A 225 12.96 10.64 -15.39
CA VAL A 225 12.33 9.60 -14.59
C VAL A 225 13.43 8.62 -14.19
N GLY A 226 13.96 8.77 -12.98
CA GLY A 226 15.08 7.96 -12.51
C GLY A 226 14.88 6.45 -12.72
N VAL A 227 16.02 5.76 -12.80
CA VAL A 227 16.08 4.32 -13.03
C VAL A 227 15.28 3.60 -11.93
N PRO A 228 14.36 2.68 -12.29
CA PRO A 228 13.60 1.92 -11.30
C PRO A 228 14.51 1.20 -10.32
N LEU A 229 14.12 1.18 -9.04
CA LEU A 229 14.82 0.40 -8.02
C LEU A 229 14.53 -1.08 -8.22
N ALA A 230 15.57 -1.89 -8.46
CA ALA A 230 15.41 -3.33 -8.55
C ALA A 230 14.92 -3.92 -7.22
N LEU A 231 14.06 -4.95 -7.25
CA LEU A 231 13.51 -5.58 -6.04
C LEU A 231 14.59 -6.10 -5.07
N ASN A 232 15.75 -6.52 -5.61
CA ASN A 232 16.91 -6.94 -4.82
C ASN A 232 17.51 -5.83 -3.95
N CYS A 233 17.37 -4.59 -4.39
CA CYS A 233 17.95 -3.42 -3.73
C CYS A 233 17.02 -2.80 -2.68
N ILE A 234 15.71 -3.09 -2.75
CA ILE A 234 14.72 -2.60 -1.78
C ILE A 234 15.10 -3.05 -0.37
N LYS A 235 15.16 -2.09 0.55
CA LYS A 235 15.46 -2.32 1.98
C LYS A 235 14.18 -2.32 2.80
N CYS A 236 14.06 -3.33 3.66
CA CYS A 236 13.01 -3.44 4.66
C CYS A 236 13.06 -2.20 5.57
N ASN A 237 11.90 -1.63 5.92
CA ASN A 237 11.78 -0.40 6.71
C ASN A 237 12.50 0.82 6.11
N GLY A 238 12.84 0.79 4.81
CA GLY A 238 13.57 1.84 4.11
C GLY A 238 12.68 2.91 3.48
N GLY A 239 11.45 3.06 3.95
CA GLY A 239 10.42 3.94 3.39
C GLY A 239 9.84 3.48 2.04
N PRO A 240 8.92 4.28 1.47
CA PRO A 240 8.30 3.99 0.17
C PRO A 240 9.34 3.85 -0.95
N VAL A 241 9.10 2.90 -1.86
CA VAL A 241 9.88 2.75 -3.09
C VAL A 241 9.24 3.61 -4.17
N PRO A 242 9.89 4.69 -4.64
CA PRO A 242 9.22 5.61 -5.56
C PRO A 242 8.90 5.01 -6.94
N LYS A 243 9.75 4.09 -7.42
CA LYS A 243 9.60 3.43 -8.71
C LYS A 243 10.34 2.10 -8.70
N THR A 244 9.69 1.04 -9.18
CA THR A 244 10.28 -0.28 -9.40
C THR A 244 9.79 -0.83 -10.73
N LEU A 245 10.54 -1.77 -11.30
CA LEU A 245 10.14 -2.55 -12.47
C LEU A 245 9.97 -4.01 -12.05
N ALA A 246 8.81 -4.59 -12.36
CA ALA A 246 8.51 -5.97 -12.03
C ALA A 246 7.58 -6.59 -13.07
N GLY A 247 7.72 -7.91 -13.28
CA GLY A 247 6.82 -8.71 -14.09
C GLY A 247 5.74 -9.33 -13.20
N ILE A 248 4.50 -9.38 -13.68
CA ILE A 248 3.39 -10.01 -12.97
C ILE A 248 3.39 -11.51 -13.26
N THR A 249 3.60 -12.34 -12.24
CA THR A 249 3.56 -13.80 -12.39
C THR A 249 2.23 -14.39 -11.99
N ARG A 250 1.57 -13.84 -10.96
CA ARG A 250 0.25 -14.29 -10.49
C ARG A 250 -0.58 -13.12 -9.97
N ILE A 251 -1.86 -13.13 -10.26
CA ILE A 251 -2.88 -12.25 -9.68
C ILE A 251 -3.80 -13.17 -8.88
N TYR A 252 -3.96 -12.90 -7.59
CA TYR A 252 -4.81 -13.69 -6.69
C TYR A 252 -6.23 -13.10 -6.66
N PRO A 253 -7.25 -13.92 -6.31
CA PRO A 253 -8.62 -13.45 -6.15
C PRO A 253 -8.71 -12.35 -5.09
N ILE A 254 -9.80 -11.57 -5.16
CA ILE A 254 -10.11 -10.56 -4.14
C ILE A 254 -10.51 -11.27 -2.85
N LEU A 255 -9.95 -10.79 -1.75
CA LEU A 255 -10.26 -11.21 -0.39
C LEU A 255 -10.80 -10.02 0.39
N TYR A 256 -11.58 -10.31 1.42
CA TYR A 256 -12.26 -9.34 2.26
C TYR A 256 -11.72 -9.46 3.67
N LYS A 257 -11.12 -8.38 4.19
CA LYS A 257 -10.63 -8.33 5.56
C LYS A 257 -11.63 -7.62 6.44
N GLU A 258 -12.22 -8.33 7.38
CA GLU A 258 -13.09 -7.74 8.42
C GLU A 258 -12.29 -7.48 9.69
N LYS A 259 -12.46 -6.30 10.30
CA LYS A 259 -11.94 -6.00 11.65
C LYS A 259 -13.02 -6.30 12.68
N LEU A 260 -12.72 -7.21 13.61
CA LEU A 260 -13.62 -7.65 14.68
C LEU A 260 -13.28 -6.97 16.03
N GLY A 261 -12.54 -5.86 16.00
CA GLY A 261 -11.98 -5.14 17.17
C GLY A 261 -10.53 -4.70 16.94
N GLU A 262 -9.89 -4.12 17.95
CA GLU A 262 -8.56 -3.46 17.78
C GLU A 262 -7.43 -4.39 17.28
N LYS A 263 -7.48 -5.69 17.60
CA LYS A 263 -6.40 -6.65 17.27
C LYS A 263 -6.86 -7.91 16.56
N LYS A 264 -8.17 -8.07 16.32
CA LYS A 264 -8.73 -9.26 15.68
C LYS A 264 -9.22 -8.92 14.28
N SER A 265 -8.83 -9.71 13.30
CA SER A 265 -9.33 -9.60 11.94
C SER A 265 -9.49 -10.97 11.31
N VAL A 266 -10.51 -11.11 10.47
CA VAL A 266 -10.77 -12.32 9.66
C VAL A 266 -10.62 -11.95 8.19
N VAL A 267 -10.05 -12.87 7.41
CA VAL A 267 -9.93 -12.73 5.95
C VAL A 267 -10.84 -13.77 5.30
N ARG A 268 -11.68 -13.32 4.38
CA ARG A 268 -12.63 -14.16 3.65
C ARG A 268 -12.41 -14.11 2.15
N SER A 269 -12.67 -15.23 1.49
CA SER A 269 -12.85 -15.24 0.04
C SER A 269 -14.17 -14.55 -0.31
N GLU A 270 -14.30 -14.14 -1.58
CA GLU A 270 -15.55 -13.55 -2.10
C GLU A 270 -16.77 -14.42 -1.76
N ARG A 271 -16.71 -15.73 -2.01
CA ARG A 271 -17.82 -16.64 -1.69
C ARG A 271 -18.17 -16.69 -0.20
N MET A 272 -17.17 -16.64 0.68
CA MET A 272 -17.40 -16.66 2.12
C MET A 272 -17.97 -15.33 2.61
N GLU A 273 -17.50 -14.20 2.07
CA GLU A 273 -18.04 -12.88 2.37
C GLU A 273 -19.50 -12.76 1.91
N TRP A 274 -19.85 -13.23 0.71
CA TRP A 274 -21.24 -13.28 0.25
C TRP A 274 -22.17 -14.04 1.20
N ARG A 275 -21.74 -15.22 1.67
CA ARG A 275 -22.51 -16.00 2.66
C ARG A 275 -22.63 -15.27 3.99
N MET A 276 -21.58 -14.55 4.40
CA MET A 276 -21.59 -13.78 5.63
C MET A 276 -22.53 -12.58 5.55
N ILE A 277 -22.56 -11.87 4.42
CA ILE A 277 -23.53 -10.79 4.15
C ILE A 277 -24.95 -11.34 4.21
N GLU A 278 -25.21 -12.46 3.54
CA GLU A 278 -26.53 -13.10 3.54
C GLU A 278 -26.97 -13.48 4.96
N LEU A 279 -26.09 -14.14 5.73
CA LEU A 279 -26.37 -14.49 7.12
C LEU A 279 -26.60 -13.26 7.99
N HIS A 280 -25.81 -12.20 7.80
CA HIS A 280 -25.95 -10.95 8.53
C HIS A 280 -27.30 -10.28 8.22
N ASN A 281 -27.68 -10.19 6.94
CA ASN A 281 -28.96 -9.64 6.50
C ASN A 281 -30.15 -10.45 7.04
N GLN A 282 -30.05 -11.78 7.05
CA GLN A 282 -31.06 -12.65 7.64
C GLN A 282 -31.23 -12.42 9.15
N ARG A 283 -30.12 -12.33 9.88
CA ARG A 283 -30.14 -12.03 11.33
C ARG A 283 -30.72 -10.64 11.61
N GLN A 284 -30.35 -9.63 10.83
CA GLN A 284 -30.93 -8.28 10.95
C GLN A 284 -32.43 -8.29 10.66
N GLY A 285 -32.87 -8.97 9.60
CA GLY A 285 -34.28 -9.11 9.25
C GLY A 285 -35.12 -9.70 10.37
N LEU A 286 -34.64 -10.79 10.99
CA LEU A 286 -35.30 -11.40 12.15
C LEU A 286 -35.47 -10.40 13.31
N ILE A 287 -34.43 -9.63 13.66
CA ILE A 287 -34.52 -8.63 14.74
C ILE A 287 -35.50 -7.52 14.40
N CYS A 288 -35.52 -7.04 13.15
CA CYS A 288 -36.49 -6.05 12.68
C CYS A 288 -37.93 -6.57 12.82
N GLU A 289 -38.20 -7.82 12.42
CA GLU A 289 -39.52 -8.45 12.56
C GLU A 289 -39.94 -8.59 14.02
N TYR A 290 -39.05 -9.09 14.89
CA TYR A 290 -39.33 -9.22 16.32
C TYR A 290 -39.63 -7.86 16.98
N GLN A 291 -38.85 -6.82 16.66
CA GLN A 291 -39.05 -5.48 17.21
C GLN A 291 -40.31 -4.79 16.66
N GLY A 292 -40.67 -5.06 15.40
CA GLY A 292 -41.94 -4.61 14.80
C GLY A 292 -43.15 -5.23 15.49
N GLY A 293 -43.06 -6.50 15.88
CA GLY A 293 -44.12 -7.20 16.62
C GLY A 293 -44.29 -6.76 18.08
N ILE A 294 -43.19 -6.42 18.78
CA ILE A 294 -43.22 -6.01 20.19
C ILE A 294 -43.80 -4.59 20.37
N ASN A 295 -43.48 -3.67 19.46
CA ASN A 295 -43.93 -2.28 19.57
C ASN A 295 -45.41 -2.05 19.19
N GLY A 296 -46.13 -3.09 18.74
CA GLY A 296 -47.58 -3.05 18.59
C GLY A 296 -48.37 -3.08 19.91
N VAL A 297 -47.70 -3.26 21.06
CA VAL A 297 -48.37 -3.53 22.35
C VAL A 297 -48.14 -2.44 23.42
N ASP A 298 -47.13 -1.56 23.28
CA ASP A 298 -46.79 -0.55 24.29
C ASP A 298 -47.15 0.88 23.86
N SER A 299 -48.46 1.15 23.82
CA SER A 299 -49.03 2.48 23.67
C SER A 299 -49.30 3.12 25.03
N GLN A 300 -48.25 3.57 25.71
CA GLN A 300 -48.38 4.59 26.74
C GLN A 300 -47.03 5.29 26.95
N ASN A 301 -46.96 6.56 26.57
CA ASN A 301 -46.60 7.61 27.52
C ASN A 301 -46.83 9.01 26.94
N ASP A 302 -47.35 9.84 27.84
CA ASP A 302 -47.64 11.26 27.71
C ASP A 302 -46.45 12.05 27.16
N THR A 303 -46.74 12.97 26.23
CA THR A 303 -46.33 14.38 26.27
C THR A 303 -46.81 15.11 25.02
N ASP A 304 -47.99 15.73 25.09
CA ASP A 304 -48.19 17.10 24.55
C ASP A 304 -49.60 17.59 24.89
N SER A 305 -49.67 18.64 25.70
CA SER A 305 -50.89 19.42 25.95
C SER A 305 -51.26 20.22 24.71
N LYS A 306 -51.92 19.58 23.74
CA LYS A 306 -52.55 20.23 22.57
C LYS A 306 -53.92 19.61 22.30
N GLU A 307 -54.84 20.42 21.79
CA GLU A 307 -56.19 20.05 21.38
C GLU A 307 -56.22 18.79 20.50
N GLY A 308 -55.30 18.67 19.54
CA GLY A 308 -55.14 17.47 18.69
C GLY A 308 -54.88 16.16 19.44
N ALA A 309 -54.22 16.18 20.61
CA ALA A 309 -53.99 14.97 21.41
C ALA A 309 -55.28 14.48 22.11
N LYS A 310 -56.15 15.42 22.50
CA LYS A 310 -57.46 15.10 23.07
C LYS A 310 -58.39 14.52 22.01
N LEU A 311 -58.40 15.13 20.82
CA LEU A 311 -59.14 14.59 19.67
C LEU A 311 -58.66 13.21 19.26
N PHE A 312 -57.34 12.97 19.25
CA PHE A 312 -56.78 11.66 18.95
C PHE A 312 -57.23 10.57 19.93
N LYS A 313 -57.16 10.83 21.24
CA LYS A 313 -57.66 9.90 22.27
C LYS A 313 -59.17 9.67 22.18
N LEU A 314 -59.94 10.72 21.89
CA LEU A 314 -61.39 10.64 21.73
C LEU A 314 -61.76 9.73 20.56
N LEU A 315 -61.13 9.93 19.40
CA LEU A 315 -61.34 9.12 18.20
C LEU A 315 -60.89 7.66 18.35
N GLU A 316 -59.79 7.41 19.07
CA GLU A 316 -59.31 6.04 19.36
C GLU A 316 -60.29 5.25 20.25
N SER A 317 -61.03 5.95 21.12
CA SER A 317 -62.02 5.36 22.03
C SER A 317 -63.48 5.36 21.53
N ALA A 318 -63.75 6.03 20.40
CA ALA A 318 -65.10 6.20 19.87
C ALA A 318 -65.58 4.92 19.18
N ALA A 319 -66.86 4.58 19.36
CA ALA A 319 -67.48 3.44 18.68
C ALA A 319 -67.64 3.67 17.17
N GLU A 320 -67.79 4.94 16.75
CA GLU A 320 -67.97 5.36 15.36
C GLU A 320 -67.12 6.63 15.06
N PRO A 321 -65.80 6.50 14.89
CA PRO A 321 -64.90 7.64 14.72
C PRO A 321 -65.14 8.43 13.44
N ASP A 322 -65.60 7.77 12.38
CA ASP A 322 -65.88 8.41 11.08
C ASP A 322 -67.05 9.41 11.16
N PHE A 323 -68.05 9.12 12.00
CA PHE A 323 -69.17 10.03 12.24
C PHE A 323 -68.73 11.25 13.06
N LEU A 324 -67.88 11.03 14.07
CA LEU A 324 -67.31 12.10 14.89
C LEU A 324 -66.42 13.04 14.05
N MET A 325 -65.64 12.52 13.10
CA MET A 325 -64.82 13.32 12.20
C MET A 325 -65.65 14.15 11.21
N ALA A 326 -66.86 13.71 10.83
CA ALA A 326 -67.75 14.43 9.93
C ALA A 326 -68.40 15.67 10.59
N ASP A 327 -68.58 15.65 11.91
CA ASP A 327 -69.17 16.75 12.69
C ASP A 327 -68.13 17.78 13.19
N MET A 328 -66.83 17.53 12.95
CA MET A 328 -65.74 18.40 13.38
C MET A 328 -65.51 19.60 12.44
N SER A 329 -65.05 20.71 13.00
CA SER A 329 -64.62 21.88 12.22
C SER A 329 -63.31 21.63 11.47
N MET A 330 -63.05 22.43 10.43
CA MET A 330 -61.84 22.33 9.60
C MET A 330 -60.56 22.59 10.42
N GLU A 331 -60.64 23.49 11.40
CA GLU A 331 -59.55 23.79 12.33
C GLU A 331 -59.23 22.59 13.24
N GLU A 332 -60.24 21.90 13.76
CA GLU A 332 -60.09 20.71 14.61
C GLU A 332 -59.52 19.52 13.82
N LEU A 333 -59.97 19.34 12.57
CA LEU A 333 -59.45 18.30 11.66
C LEU A 333 -57.97 18.52 11.32
N ASN A 334 -57.57 19.77 11.06
CA ASN A 334 -56.17 20.13 10.82
C ASN A 334 -55.30 19.92 12.08
N CYS A 335 -55.81 20.26 13.26
CA CYS A 335 -55.14 20.01 14.54
C CYS A 335 -54.96 18.50 14.81
N PHE A 336 -55.97 17.68 14.49
CA PHE A 336 -55.90 16.23 14.58
C PHE A 336 -54.89 15.64 13.60
N ASN A 337 -54.97 15.97 12.31
CA ASN A 337 -54.05 15.44 11.28
C ASN A 337 -52.59 15.78 11.59
N ARG A 338 -52.32 17.02 11.99
CA ARG A 338 -50.96 17.44 12.39
C ARG A 338 -50.45 16.69 13.62
N TYR A 339 -51.33 16.37 14.57
CA TYR A 339 -50.97 15.55 15.73
C TYR A 339 -50.74 14.09 15.33
N LYS A 340 -51.59 13.53 14.48
CA LYS A 340 -51.46 12.17 13.93
C LYS A 340 -50.14 11.98 13.19
N GLU A 341 -49.80 12.87 12.26
CA GLU A 341 -48.51 12.85 11.56
C GLU A 341 -47.32 12.94 12.53
N LYS A 342 -47.41 13.82 13.53
CA LYS A 342 -46.36 13.97 14.56
C LYS A 342 -46.24 12.70 15.42
N PHE A 343 -47.36 12.07 15.76
CA PHE A 343 -47.42 10.85 16.55
C PHE A 343 -46.85 9.66 15.77
N GLU A 344 -47.26 9.49 14.51
CA GLU A 344 -46.74 8.47 13.60
C GLU A 344 -45.22 8.64 13.40
N ALA A 345 -44.73 9.86 13.16
CA ALA A 345 -43.30 10.14 13.05
C ALA A 345 -42.53 9.90 14.37
N ALA A 346 -43.14 10.17 15.52
CA ALA A 346 -42.53 9.89 16.82
C ALA A 346 -42.48 8.38 17.12
N MET A 347 -43.51 7.64 16.74
CA MET A 347 -43.56 6.19 16.81
C MET A 347 -42.53 5.54 15.88
N GLU A 348 -42.43 6.00 14.64
CA GLU A 348 -41.42 5.56 13.68
C GLU A 348 -40.01 5.80 14.23
N LYS A 349 -39.72 6.99 14.75
CA LYS A 349 -38.43 7.30 15.37
C LYS A 349 -38.13 6.48 16.62
N LYS A 350 -39.15 6.15 17.43
CA LYS A 350 -39.01 5.27 18.60
C LYS A 350 -38.70 3.84 18.15
N MET A 351 -39.40 3.36 17.14
CA MET A 351 -39.19 2.06 16.53
C MET A 351 -37.79 1.93 15.93
N GLU A 352 -37.36 2.91 15.12
CA GLU A 352 -36.00 2.98 14.56
C GLU A 352 -34.92 2.90 15.65
N LYS A 353 -35.09 3.65 16.75
CA LYS A 353 -34.17 3.59 17.89
C LYS A 353 -34.18 2.25 18.60
N SER A 354 -35.34 1.62 18.74
CA SER A 354 -35.48 0.28 19.36
C SER A 354 -34.80 -0.78 18.52
N VAL A 355 -35.01 -0.74 17.20
CA VAL A 355 -34.36 -1.64 16.23
C VAL A 355 -32.85 -1.40 16.24
N ALA A 356 -32.39 -0.16 16.12
CA ALA A 356 -30.96 0.17 16.14
C ALA A 356 -30.27 -0.34 17.42
N LYS A 357 -30.89 -0.14 18.59
CA LYS A 357 -30.37 -0.65 19.85
C LYS A 357 -30.35 -2.18 19.88
N ALA A 358 -31.41 -2.85 19.44
CA ALA A 358 -31.47 -4.31 19.41
C ALA A 358 -30.42 -4.92 18.45
N LEU A 359 -30.16 -4.26 17.32
CA LEU A 359 -29.09 -4.64 16.39
C LEU A 359 -27.71 -4.47 17.04
N GLU A 360 -27.48 -3.38 17.76
CA GLU A 360 -26.23 -3.14 18.50
C GLU A 360 -26.01 -4.15 19.63
N ASP A 361 -27.04 -4.41 20.45
CA ASP A 361 -27.02 -5.39 21.53
C ASP A 361 -26.76 -6.82 21.02
N ALA A 362 -27.22 -7.13 19.80
CA ALA A 362 -26.96 -8.41 19.12
C ALA A 362 -25.62 -8.48 18.38
N GLY A 363 -24.81 -7.41 18.39
CA GLY A 363 -23.54 -7.34 17.67
C GLY A 363 -23.68 -7.31 16.14
N LEU A 364 -24.83 -6.89 15.62
CA LEU A 364 -25.14 -6.80 14.19
C LEU A 364 -25.04 -5.36 13.65
N GLY A 365 -24.15 -4.56 14.23
CA GLY A 365 -23.81 -3.23 13.74
C GLY A 365 -23.07 -3.25 12.40
N GLU A 366 -22.68 -2.06 11.92
CA GLU A 366 -21.96 -1.91 10.66
C GLU A 366 -20.60 -2.63 10.70
N ARG A 367 -20.33 -3.44 9.67
CA ARG A 367 -19.13 -4.27 9.58
C ARG A 367 -17.98 -3.49 8.93
N ASP A 368 -16.81 -3.44 9.56
CA ASP A 368 -15.59 -2.86 8.99
C ASP A 368 -14.88 -3.87 8.07
N VAL A 369 -15.37 -3.97 6.83
CA VAL A 369 -14.85 -4.89 5.80
C VAL A 369 -14.12 -4.12 4.71
N THR A 370 -12.85 -4.46 4.47
CA THR A 370 -12.04 -3.87 3.41
C THR A 370 -11.60 -4.93 2.39
N PRO A 371 -11.99 -4.82 1.11
CA PRO A 371 -11.49 -5.70 0.06
C PRO A 371 -10.02 -5.42 -0.28
N PHE A 372 -9.29 -6.47 -0.63
CA PHE A 372 -7.92 -6.37 -1.11
C PHE A 372 -7.60 -7.51 -2.08
N MET A 373 -6.60 -7.30 -2.93
CA MET A 373 -6.04 -8.34 -3.79
C MET A 373 -4.53 -8.41 -3.63
N ARG A 374 -3.96 -9.57 -3.91
CA ARG A 374 -2.51 -9.77 -3.92
C ARG A 374 -2.03 -10.07 -5.33
N ILE A 375 -0.83 -9.61 -5.65
CA ILE A 375 -0.16 -9.86 -6.91
C ILE A 375 1.24 -10.37 -6.61
N ARG A 376 1.59 -11.53 -7.15
CA ARG A 376 2.97 -12.03 -7.13
C ARG A 376 3.76 -11.39 -8.27
N LEU A 377 4.88 -10.81 -7.89
CA LEU A 377 5.78 -10.06 -8.75
C LEU A 377 7.13 -10.75 -8.82
N VAL A 378 7.76 -10.66 -9.99
CA VAL A 378 9.17 -11.03 -10.20
C VAL A 378 9.97 -9.78 -10.56
N GLY A 379 11.13 -9.59 -9.93
CA GLY A 379 11.96 -8.40 -10.17
C GLY A 379 12.57 -8.40 -11.56
N LEU A 380 12.45 -7.27 -12.27
CA LEU A 380 13.04 -7.08 -13.60
C LEU A 380 14.09 -5.97 -13.54
N THR A 381 15.22 -6.16 -14.23
CA THR A 381 16.28 -5.15 -14.38
C THR A 381 16.19 -4.38 -15.71
N SER A 382 15.53 -4.99 -16.70
CA SER A 382 15.19 -4.42 -18.00
C SER A 382 13.82 -4.94 -18.43
N LEU A 383 13.19 -4.28 -19.40
CA LEU A 383 11.97 -4.79 -20.06
C LEU A 383 12.25 -6.06 -20.88
N SER A 384 13.51 -6.27 -21.28
CA SER A 384 14.03 -7.54 -21.83
C SER A 384 14.64 -8.37 -20.70
N TYR A 385 14.07 -9.54 -20.41
CA TYR A 385 14.56 -10.41 -19.34
C TYR A 385 15.75 -11.26 -19.80
N ASP A 386 16.93 -11.07 -19.20
CA ASP A 386 18.14 -11.85 -19.51
C ASP A 386 18.31 -13.10 -18.64
N GLY A 387 17.21 -13.75 -18.25
CA GLY A 387 17.32 -15.13 -17.74
C GLY A 387 18.09 -15.27 -16.41
N HIS A 388 18.18 -14.23 -15.59
CA HIS A 388 18.97 -14.32 -14.36
C HIS A 388 18.49 -15.49 -13.50
N PRO A 389 19.38 -16.43 -13.10
CA PRO A 389 18.99 -17.54 -12.25
C PRO A 389 18.60 -16.97 -10.87
N ASN A 390 17.34 -17.13 -10.50
CA ASN A 390 16.71 -16.70 -9.24
C ASN A 390 16.40 -15.19 -9.13
N PRO A 391 15.45 -14.66 -9.92
CA PRO A 391 14.93 -13.32 -9.68
C PRO A 391 14.19 -13.27 -8.34
N LYS A 392 14.34 -12.18 -7.60
CA LYS A 392 13.63 -12.00 -6.33
C LYS A 392 12.15 -11.77 -6.57
N GLU A 393 11.35 -12.54 -5.86
CA GLU A 393 9.90 -12.43 -5.86
C GLU A 393 9.43 -11.44 -4.77
N ALA A 394 8.28 -10.82 -5.01
CA ALA A 394 7.60 -9.99 -4.04
C ALA A 394 6.08 -10.19 -4.13
N ILE A 395 5.36 -9.87 -3.04
CA ILE A 395 3.90 -9.81 -3.03
C ILE A 395 3.51 -8.34 -2.89
N LEU A 396 2.77 -7.84 -3.88
CA LEU A 396 2.11 -6.54 -3.83
C LEU A 396 0.67 -6.74 -3.36
N THR A 397 0.29 -6.07 -2.27
CA THR A 397 -1.10 -6.03 -1.78
C THR A 397 -1.73 -4.71 -2.20
N ILE A 398 -2.86 -4.77 -2.90
CA ILE A 398 -3.66 -3.62 -3.30
C ILE A 398 -4.95 -3.64 -2.48
N TRP A 399 -5.15 -2.62 -1.66
CA TRP A 399 -6.39 -2.40 -0.91
C TRP A 399 -7.37 -1.62 -1.77
N ASN A 400 -8.66 -1.98 -1.70
CA ASN A 400 -9.73 -1.40 -2.52
C ASN A 400 -9.38 -1.36 -4.03
N PRO A 401 -9.12 -2.53 -4.65
CA PRO A 401 -8.68 -2.59 -6.03
C PRO A 401 -9.78 -2.12 -7.00
N THR A 402 -9.40 -1.29 -7.97
CA THR A 402 -10.26 -0.85 -9.08
C THR A 402 -10.41 -1.94 -10.15
N GLU A 403 -11.46 -1.88 -10.97
CA GLU A 403 -11.70 -2.88 -12.04
C GLU A 403 -10.50 -3.04 -13.00
N THR A 404 -9.81 -1.94 -13.33
CA THR A 404 -8.64 -1.98 -14.21
C THR A 404 -7.45 -2.71 -13.58
N GLN A 405 -7.30 -2.66 -12.26
CA GLN A 405 -6.24 -3.36 -11.53
C GLN A 405 -6.52 -4.86 -11.39
N LYS A 406 -7.77 -5.30 -11.56
CA LYS A 406 -8.15 -6.72 -11.54
C LYS A 406 -7.70 -7.44 -12.82
N ILE A 407 -7.55 -6.72 -13.93
CA ILE A 407 -7.30 -7.28 -15.27
C ILE A 407 -5.95 -6.80 -15.80
N LEU A 408 -4.87 -7.15 -15.09
CA LEU A 408 -3.51 -6.84 -15.52
C LEU A 408 -2.93 -7.97 -16.38
N PRO A 409 -2.16 -7.65 -17.44
CA PRO A 409 -1.54 -8.66 -18.28
C PRO A 409 -0.45 -9.42 -17.50
N PHE A 410 -0.44 -10.74 -17.64
CA PHE A 410 0.60 -11.59 -17.08
C PHE A 410 1.91 -11.46 -17.86
N PHE A 411 3.02 -11.33 -17.15
CA PHE A 411 4.36 -11.47 -17.72
C PHE A 411 4.63 -12.94 -18.08
N ASN A 412 4.27 -13.86 -17.18
CA ASN A 412 4.29 -15.30 -17.44
C ASN A 412 2.86 -15.85 -17.36
N PRO A 413 2.28 -16.34 -18.48
CA PRO A 413 0.92 -16.87 -18.46
C PRO A 413 0.82 -18.14 -17.61
N ARG A 414 -0.29 -18.26 -16.88
CA ARG A 414 -0.63 -19.46 -16.11
C ARG A 414 -0.86 -20.66 -17.03
N LYS A 415 -0.58 -21.86 -16.52
CA LYS A 415 -0.78 -23.13 -17.23
C LYS A 415 -1.49 -24.12 -16.32
N SER A 416 -2.36 -24.92 -16.92
CA SER A 416 -3.02 -26.05 -16.25
C SER A 416 -2.00 -27.18 -16.03
N MET A 417 -2.02 -27.79 -14.85
CA MET A 417 -1.19 -28.91 -14.45
C MET A 417 -1.97 -30.22 -14.53
N SER A 418 -1.33 -31.28 -15.03
CA SER A 418 -1.85 -32.66 -14.96
C SER A 418 -1.30 -33.38 -13.74
N LEU A 419 -2.02 -34.42 -13.27
CA LEU A 419 -1.57 -35.29 -12.20
C LEU A 419 -0.26 -36.03 -12.53
N LEU A 420 0.02 -36.26 -13.82
CA LEU A 420 1.26 -36.88 -14.28
C LEU A 420 2.48 -35.99 -14.02
N ASP A 421 2.31 -34.67 -14.22
CA ASP A 421 3.39 -33.69 -14.16
C ASP A 421 3.60 -33.16 -12.72
N LEU A 422 2.70 -33.51 -11.79
CA LEU A 422 2.81 -33.09 -10.38
C LEU A 422 4.15 -33.49 -9.77
N GLY A 423 4.76 -34.60 -10.19
CA GLY A 423 6.08 -35.05 -9.72
C GLY A 423 7.21 -34.06 -10.02
N GLU A 424 7.09 -33.26 -11.08
CA GLU A 424 8.15 -32.40 -11.59
C GLU A 424 8.29 -31.08 -10.81
N ILE A 425 7.23 -30.63 -10.15
CA ILE A 425 7.26 -29.36 -9.40
C ILE A 425 7.74 -29.54 -7.95
N PRO A 426 8.48 -28.58 -7.39
CA PRO A 426 8.89 -28.60 -5.98
C PRO A 426 7.72 -28.59 -4.97
N LEU A 427 7.99 -29.03 -3.74
CA LEU A 427 7.05 -28.87 -2.63
C LEU A 427 6.83 -27.39 -2.32
N GLY A 428 5.59 -27.01 -2.00
CA GLY A 428 5.22 -25.61 -1.75
C GLY A 428 5.02 -24.78 -3.01
N SER A 429 5.27 -25.32 -4.21
CA SER A 429 4.95 -24.65 -5.46
C SER A 429 3.44 -24.51 -5.66
N GLU A 430 3.04 -23.35 -6.17
CA GLU A 430 1.66 -23.09 -6.55
C GLU A 430 1.38 -23.61 -7.97
N PHE A 431 0.23 -24.24 -8.15
CA PHE A 431 -0.24 -24.73 -9.44
C PHE A 431 -1.74 -24.54 -9.61
N ASP A 432 -2.17 -24.57 -10.87
CA ASP A 432 -3.58 -24.49 -11.27
C ASP A 432 -3.89 -25.79 -12.03
N MET A 433 -5.07 -26.37 -11.87
CA MET A 433 -5.45 -27.61 -12.56
C MET A 433 -6.94 -27.67 -12.84
N ALA A 434 -7.34 -28.42 -13.87
CA ALA A 434 -8.71 -28.88 -14.01
C ALA A 434 -8.81 -30.32 -13.51
N ALA A 435 -9.89 -30.67 -12.82
CA ALA A 435 -10.09 -32.01 -12.28
C ALA A 435 -11.58 -32.38 -12.19
N TYR A 436 -11.85 -33.67 -12.27
CA TYR A 436 -13.14 -34.28 -11.95
C TYR A 436 -13.24 -34.54 -10.45
N VAL A 437 -14.30 -34.04 -9.80
CA VAL A 437 -14.49 -34.21 -8.36
C VAL A 437 -15.12 -35.57 -8.09
N VAL A 438 -14.40 -36.43 -7.38
CA VAL A 438 -14.84 -37.80 -7.07
C VAL A 438 -15.56 -37.85 -5.73
N TYR A 439 -15.04 -37.16 -4.72
CA TYR A 439 -15.60 -37.18 -3.38
C TYR A 439 -15.34 -35.87 -2.64
N VAL A 440 -16.33 -35.43 -1.87
CA VAL A 440 -16.24 -34.28 -0.96
C VAL A 440 -16.55 -34.79 0.45
N GLY A 441 -15.53 -34.77 1.32
CA GLY A 441 -15.66 -35.19 2.70
C GLY A 441 -16.43 -34.19 3.56
N ASN A 442 -16.83 -34.62 4.76
CA ASN A 442 -17.45 -33.74 5.74
C ASN A 442 -16.44 -32.70 6.24
N ALA A 443 -16.92 -31.49 6.52
CA ALA A 443 -16.11 -30.50 7.19
C ALA A 443 -15.92 -30.89 8.66
N TYR A 444 -14.70 -30.77 9.17
CA TYR A 444 -14.35 -31.00 10.56
C TYR A 444 -13.48 -29.87 11.08
N THR A 445 -13.45 -29.69 12.39
CA THR A 445 -12.62 -28.68 13.04
C THR A 445 -11.37 -29.38 13.59
N ASP A 446 -10.20 -28.85 13.23
CA ASP A 446 -8.91 -29.26 13.75
C ASP A 446 -8.26 -28.05 14.41
N VAL A 447 -8.16 -28.08 15.74
CA VAL A 447 -7.75 -26.95 16.58
C VAL A 447 -8.62 -25.71 16.28
N ASP A 448 -8.05 -24.68 15.65
CA ASP A 448 -8.71 -23.41 15.28
C ASP A 448 -8.91 -23.27 13.76
N GLN A 449 -8.93 -24.39 13.03
CA GLN A 449 -9.17 -24.40 11.60
C GLN A 449 -10.27 -25.37 11.22
N LYS A 450 -11.23 -24.87 10.43
CA LYS A 450 -12.19 -25.73 9.75
C LYS A 450 -11.53 -26.30 8.50
N LYS A 451 -11.51 -27.61 8.39
CA LYS A 451 -10.89 -28.36 7.30
C LYS A 451 -11.93 -29.19 6.56
N GLN A 452 -11.71 -29.34 5.26
CA GLN A 452 -12.51 -30.23 4.42
C GLN A 452 -11.64 -30.83 3.33
N TRP A 453 -11.76 -32.15 3.13
CA TRP A 453 -11.02 -32.87 2.10
C TRP A 453 -11.87 -33.04 0.84
N VAL A 454 -11.26 -32.78 -0.31
CA VAL A 454 -11.86 -33.01 -1.63
C VAL A 454 -10.92 -33.89 -2.44
N PHE A 455 -11.44 -34.98 -3.00
CA PHE A 455 -10.67 -35.94 -3.77
C PHE A 455 -11.03 -35.79 -5.24
N VAL A 456 -10.01 -35.63 -6.08
CA VAL A 456 -10.17 -35.32 -7.49
C VAL A 456 -9.26 -36.19 -8.37
N THR A 457 -9.63 -36.34 -9.64
CA THR A 457 -8.84 -37.01 -10.67
C THR A 457 -8.91 -36.22 -11.98
N ASP A 458 -7.86 -36.20 -12.79
CA ASP A 458 -7.87 -35.61 -14.13
C ASP A 458 -8.10 -36.67 -15.24
N GLY A 459 -8.37 -37.92 -14.86
CA GLY A 459 -8.55 -39.02 -15.81
C GLY A 459 -7.27 -39.49 -16.50
N SER A 460 -6.11 -38.94 -16.13
CA SER A 460 -4.81 -39.42 -16.62
C SER A 460 -4.52 -40.82 -16.06
N LEU A 461 -4.04 -41.72 -16.92
CA LEU A 461 -3.75 -43.12 -16.57
C LEU A 461 -2.28 -43.42 -16.83
N GLN A 462 -1.55 -43.80 -15.78
CA GLN A 462 -0.30 -44.53 -15.91
C GLN A 462 -0.56 -46.03 -15.67
N TYR A 463 -0.24 -46.84 -16.68
CA TYR A 463 -0.01 -48.26 -16.47
C TYR A 463 1.42 -48.41 -15.93
N SER A 464 1.59 -48.86 -14.69
CA SER A 464 2.92 -49.29 -14.25
C SER A 464 3.16 -50.73 -14.73
N ASP A 465 4.42 -51.05 -15.04
CA ASP A 465 4.85 -52.40 -15.44
C ASP A 465 4.55 -53.50 -14.39
N SER A 466 4.17 -53.10 -13.16
CA SER A 466 3.78 -54.00 -12.08
C SER A 466 2.27 -54.31 -12.01
N GLY A 467 1.46 -53.77 -12.92
CA GLY A 467 -0.01 -53.89 -12.88
C GLY A 467 -0.69 -53.10 -11.76
N LYS A 468 0.08 -52.45 -10.86
CA LYS A 468 -0.45 -51.47 -9.91
C LYS A 468 -0.73 -50.16 -10.62
N ILE A 469 -1.94 -49.64 -10.46
CA ILE A 469 -2.36 -48.39 -11.09
C ILE A 469 -2.06 -47.25 -10.12
N ALA A 470 -0.96 -46.53 -10.36
CA ALA A 470 -0.48 -45.47 -9.47
C ALA A 470 -0.92 -44.07 -9.94
N ASN A 471 -0.95 -43.09 -9.02
CA ASN A 471 -1.09 -41.65 -9.30
C ASN A 471 -2.45 -41.16 -9.85
N ARG A 472 -3.57 -41.81 -9.52
CA ARG A 472 -4.90 -41.42 -10.04
C ARG A 472 -5.60 -40.29 -9.29
N LEU A 473 -5.17 -40.02 -8.05
CA LEU A 473 -5.92 -39.21 -7.11
C LEU A 473 -5.07 -38.09 -6.54
N LEU A 474 -5.72 -36.95 -6.39
CA LEU A 474 -5.24 -35.81 -5.64
C LEU A 474 -6.24 -35.52 -4.52
N ALA A 475 -5.71 -35.47 -3.30
CA ALA A 475 -6.43 -34.99 -2.12
C ALA A 475 -6.13 -33.49 -1.92
N ILE A 476 -7.19 -32.69 -1.94
CA ILE A 476 -7.14 -31.24 -1.73
C ILE A 476 -7.66 -30.94 -0.32
N SER A 477 -6.81 -30.39 0.54
CA SER A 477 -7.19 -29.90 1.87
C SER A 477 -7.64 -28.44 1.76
N PHE A 478 -8.94 -28.17 1.91
CA PHE A 478 -9.45 -26.81 2.07
C PHE A 478 -9.40 -26.41 3.54
N ARG A 479 -8.93 -25.19 3.82
CA ARG A 479 -8.78 -24.66 5.18
C ARG A 479 -9.37 -23.26 5.29
N THR A 480 -10.06 -22.99 6.39
CA THR A 480 -10.42 -21.63 6.82
C THR A 480 -10.25 -21.48 8.34
N SER A 481 -10.20 -20.24 8.81
CA SER A 481 -10.19 -19.92 10.23
C SER A 481 -11.49 -20.35 10.91
N SER A 482 -11.41 -20.97 12.10
CA SER A 482 -12.60 -21.35 12.90
C SER A 482 -13.37 -20.17 13.49
N MET A 483 -12.80 -18.95 13.43
CA MET A 483 -13.44 -17.72 13.91
C MET A 483 -14.65 -17.27 13.10
N ASP A 484 -14.98 -17.99 12.02
CA ASP A 484 -16.18 -17.75 11.24
C ASP A 484 -17.36 -18.56 11.80
N ASP A 485 -18.44 -17.87 12.18
CA ASP A 485 -19.76 -18.42 12.56
C ASP A 485 -20.44 -19.24 11.44
N LEU A 486 -19.75 -19.46 10.33
CA LEU A 486 -20.28 -20.16 9.17
C LEU A 486 -20.27 -21.68 9.41
N HIS A 487 -21.39 -22.20 9.90
CA HIS A 487 -21.60 -23.65 10.06
C HIS A 487 -21.58 -24.41 8.71
N SER A 488 -21.75 -23.73 7.57
CA SER A 488 -21.78 -24.32 6.23
C SER A 488 -20.43 -24.95 5.78
N PRO A 489 -20.45 -26.01 4.95
CA PRO A 489 -19.22 -26.62 4.41
C PRO A 489 -18.46 -25.64 3.49
N LEU A 490 -17.14 -25.75 3.47
CA LEU A 490 -16.26 -24.90 2.63
C LEU A 490 -16.52 -25.15 1.15
N ILE A 491 -16.68 -26.43 0.81
CA ILE A 491 -16.97 -26.94 -0.53
C ILE A 491 -18.30 -27.68 -0.49
N SER A 492 -19.16 -27.36 -1.46
CA SER A 492 -20.46 -28.00 -1.60
C SER A 492 -20.31 -29.46 -2.02
N HIS A 493 -21.04 -30.36 -1.36
CA HIS A 493 -21.14 -31.77 -1.78
C HIS A 493 -21.75 -31.91 -3.19
N ASN A 494 -22.46 -30.90 -3.69
CA ASN A 494 -23.02 -30.89 -5.04
C ASN A 494 -21.96 -30.81 -6.15
N LEU A 495 -20.68 -30.56 -5.81
CA LEU A 495 -19.59 -30.62 -6.77
C LEU A 495 -19.23 -32.05 -7.18
N VAL A 496 -19.61 -33.06 -6.39
CA VAL A 496 -19.33 -34.47 -6.71
C VAL A 496 -19.90 -34.80 -8.07
N GLY A 497 -19.05 -35.35 -8.94
CA GLY A 497 -19.42 -35.71 -10.30
C GLY A 497 -19.26 -34.59 -11.34
N SER A 498 -18.76 -33.43 -10.95
CA SER A 498 -18.54 -32.28 -11.83
C SER A 498 -17.05 -32.09 -12.19
N VAL A 499 -16.79 -31.47 -13.34
CA VAL A 499 -15.46 -30.97 -13.70
C VAL A 499 -15.27 -29.56 -13.16
N VAL A 500 -14.22 -29.37 -12.36
CA VAL A 500 -13.90 -28.15 -11.63
C VAL A 500 -12.48 -27.72 -11.94
N GLY A 501 -12.29 -26.43 -12.25
CA GLY A 501 -10.98 -25.80 -12.31
C GLY A 501 -10.58 -25.31 -10.93
N PHE A 502 -9.36 -25.61 -10.47
CA PHE A 502 -8.78 -25.15 -9.22
C PHE A 502 -7.56 -24.28 -9.50
N CYS A 503 -7.46 -23.15 -8.80
CA CYS A 503 -6.37 -22.19 -8.95
C CYS A 503 -5.66 -21.95 -7.61
N ASN A 504 -4.36 -21.68 -7.71
CA ASN A 504 -3.47 -21.37 -6.59
C ASN A 504 -3.46 -22.48 -5.52
N LEU A 505 -3.47 -23.75 -5.95
CA LEU A 505 -3.24 -24.88 -5.05
C LEU A 505 -1.77 -24.99 -4.70
N ILE A 506 -1.45 -25.39 -3.47
CA ILE A 506 -0.06 -25.53 -2.99
C ILE A 506 0.28 -27.00 -2.88
N LYS A 507 1.30 -27.46 -3.62
CA LYS A 507 1.76 -28.86 -3.56
C LYS A 507 2.30 -29.21 -2.16
N ARG A 508 1.86 -30.35 -1.62
CA ARG A 508 2.35 -30.92 -0.36
C ARG A 508 3.05 -32.26 -0.60
N ALA A 509 3.62 -32.82 0.46
CA ALA A 509 4.26 -34.12 0.41
C ALA A 509 3.23 -35.17 -0.04
N LYS A 510 3.65 -36.06 -0.94
CA LYS A 510 2.81 -37.17 -1.40
C LYS A 510 2.49 -38.08 -0.22
N ASP A 511 1.25 -38.55 -0.13
CA ASP A 511 0.89 -39.60 0.80
C ASP A 511 1.38 -40.94 0.22
N VAL A 512 2.45 -41.47 0.83
CA VAL A 512 3.12 -42.69 0.39
C VAL A 512 2.32 -43.93 0.78
N GLU A 513 1.63 -43.90 1.92
CA GLU A 513 0.85 -45.04 2.41
C GLU A 513 -0.35 -45.28 1.51
N ASN A 514 -0.98 -44.19 1.06
CA ASN A 514 -2.18 -44.26 0.25
C ASN A 514 -1.95 -44.07 -1.26
N ASP A 515 -0.71 -43.83 -1.68
CA ASP A 515 -0.31 -43.52 -3.06
C ASP A 515 -1.08 -42.35 -3.69
N MET A 516 -1.32 -41.29 -2.90
CA MET A 516 -2.10 -40.12 -3.32
C MET A 516 -1.26 -38.86 -3.37
N TRP A 517 -1.48 -38.05 -4.40
CA TRP A 517 -0.99 -36.67 -4.37
C TRP A 517 -1.77 -35.87 -3.33
N VAL A 518 -1.09 -34.91 -2.69
CA VAL A 518 -1.71 -34.02 -1.69
C VAL A 518 -1.39 -32.57 -2.03
N CYS A 519 -2.41 -31.73 -1.95
CA CYS A 519 -2.23 -30.28 -1.99
C CYS A 519 -3.13 -29.57 -0.98
N GLU A 520 -2.82 -28.31 -0.75
CA GLU A 520 -3.61 -27.43 0.11
C GLU A 520 -4.22 -26.29 -0.69
N ALA A 521 -5.48 -26.00 -0.40
CA ALA A 521 -6.17 -24.79 -0.78
C ALA A 521 -6.18 -23.83 0.43
N MET A 522 -5.58 -22.66 0.23
CA MET A 522 -5.47 -21.60 1.22
C MET A 522 -6.45 -20.47 0.87
N GLU A 523 -6.42 -19.36 1.61
CA GLU A 523 -7.29 -18.20 1.38
C GLU A 523 -7.20 -17.64 -0.05
N ASN A 524 -6.03 -17.70 -0.69
CA ASN A 524 -5.83 -17.22 -2.07
C ASN A 524 -6.26 -18.25 -3.13
N SER A 525 -6.64 -19.47 -2.73
CA SER A 525 -7.07 -20.52 -3.66
C SER A 525 -8.51 -20.33 -4.08
N ASP A 526 -8.81 -20.67 -5.32
CA ASP A 526 -10.14 -20.52 -5.88
C ASP A 526 -10.52 -21.74 -6.73
N TYR A 527 -11.81 -21.92 -6.96
CA TYR A 527 -12.32 -22.96 -7.83
C TYR A 527 -13.43 -22.42 -8.74
N PHE A 528 -13.58 -23.01 -9.93
CA PHE A 528 -14.52 -22.57 -10.96
C PHE A 528 -15.22 -23.79 -11.54
N LEU A 529 -16.55 -23.70 -11.70
CA LEU A 529 -17.29 -24.69 -12.45
C LEU A 529 -16.96 -24.54 -13.93
N ASN A 530 -16.82 -25.65 -14.66
CA ASN A 530 -16.46 -25.60 -16.09
C ASN A 530 -17.47 -24.81 -16.95
N ALA A 531 -18.75 -24.78 -16.55
CA ALA A 531 -19.81 -24.01 -17.21
C ALA A 531 -19.79 -22.50 -16.87
N ASP A 532 -18.95 -22.07 -15.93
CA ASP A 532 -18.88 -20.69 -15.48
C ASP A 532 -18.15 -19.81 -16.51
N ALA A 533 -18.76 -18.68 -16.86
CA ALA A 533 -18.15 -17.69 -17.74
C ALA A 533 -16.84 -17.14 -17.15
N ALA A 534 -16.71 -17.15 -15.81
CA ALA A 534 -15.52 -16.74 -15.07
C ALA A 534 -14.37 -17.77 -15.10
N CYS A 535 -14.58 -18.98 -15.65
CA CYS A 535 -13.55 -20.02 -15.69
C CYS A 535 -12.30 -19.54 -16.48
N PRO A 536 -11.09 -19.57 -15.87
CA PRO A 536 -9.87 -19.11 -16.51
C PRO A 536 -9.57 -19.81 -17.85
N SER A 537 -9.21 -19.03 -18.87
CA SER A 537 -8.96 -19.57 -20.23
C SER A 537 -7.91 -20.68 -20.27
N HIS A 538 -6.87 -20.59 -19.45
CA HIS A 538 -5.78 -21.58 -19.38
C HIS A 538 -6.23 -22.96 -18.85
N LEU A 539 -7.40 -23.06 -18.20
CA LEU A 539 -7.96 -24.32 -17.71
C LEU A 539 -8.95 -24.95 -18.70
N LYS A 540 -9.54 -24.17 -19.61
CA LYS A 540 -10.65 -24.61 -20.48
C LYS A 540 -10.33 -25.85 -21.31
N THR A 541 -9.13 -25.92 -21.89
CA THR A 541 -8.71 -27.07 -22.69
C THR A 541 -8.64 -28.35 -21.84
N SER A 542 -7.98 -28.28 -20.68
CA SER A 542 -7.90 -29.41 -19.75
C SER A 542 -9.30 -29.82 -19.26
N SER A 543 -10.14 -28.86 -18.87
CA SER A 543 -11.52 -29.14 -18.45
C SER A 543 -12.33 -29.85 -19.54
N GLY A 544 -12.18 -29.44 -20.80
CA GLY A 544 -12.84 -30.09 -21.94
C GLY A 544 -12.41 -31.55 -22.11
N HIS A 545 -11.10 -31.84 -22.03
CA HIS A 545 -10.60 -33.22 -22.11
C HIS A 545 -11.13 -34.08 -20.97
N ILE A 546 -11.14 -33.56 -19.75
CA ILE A 546 -11.64 -34.28 -18.56
C ILE A 546 -13.15 -34.51 -18.66
N GLN A 547 -13.91 -33.55 -19.20
CA GLN A 547 -15.35 -33.72 -19.40
C GLN A 547 -15.66 -34.82 -20.42
N ILE A 548 -14.92 -34.86 -21.53
CA ILE A 548 -15.05 -35.93 -22.53
C ILE A 548 -14.70 -37.28 -21.89
N TRP A 549 -13.59 -37.35 -21.15
CA TRP A 549 -13.19 -38.54 -20.42
C TRP A 549 -14.25 -39.01 -19.42
N ALA A 550 -14.83 -38.09 -18.64
CA ALA A 550 -15.87 -38.40 -17.66
C ALA A 550 -17.10 -39.00 -18.37
N ASN A 551 -17.58 -38.36 -19.43
CA ASN A 551 -18.74 -38.84 -20.19
C ASN A 551 -18.49 -40.22 -20.82
N LEU A 552 -17.30 -40.46 -21.37
CA LEU A 552 -16.92 -41.76 -21.95
C LEU A 552 -16.77 -42.84 -20.86
N SER A 553 -16.19 -42.50 -19.72
CA SER A 553 -15.96 -43.42 -18.60
C SER A 553 -17.27 -43.87 -17.95
N PHE A 554 -18.32 -43.03 -17.93
CA PHE A 554 -19.67 -43.43 -17.52
C PHE A 554 -20.26 -44.52 -18.43
N SER A 555 -19.90 -44.55 -19.72
CA SER A 555 -20.39 -45.58 -20.66
C SER A 555 -19.55 -46.87 -20.72
N LYS A 556 -18.27 -46.83 -20.31
CA LYS A 556 -17.34 -47.97 -20.43
C LYS A 556 -16.66 -48.44 -19.13
N SER A 557 -16.83 -47.79 -17.98
CA SER A 557 -16.15 -48.22 -16.74
C SER A 557 -16.82 -47.75 -15.46
N VAL A 558 -17.92 -48.43 -15.10
CA VAL A 558 -18.39 -48.51 -13.70
C VAL A 558 -17.26 -49.00 -12.77
N ARG A 559 -16.30 -49.80 -13.27
CA ARG A 559 -15.17 -50.33 -12.48
C ARG A 559 -14.16 -49.27 -11.99
N SER A 560 -13.82 -48.27 -12.79
CA SER A 560 -12.74 -47.32 -12.44
C SER A 560 -13.14 -46.35 -11.33
N LEU A 561 -14.36 -45.81 -11.38
CA LEU A 561 -14.92 -44.98 -10.31
C LEU A 561 -15.23 -45.80 -9.05
N SER A 562 -15.70 -47.05 -9.21
CA SER A 562 -15.94 -47.95 -8.07
C SER A 562 -14.66 -48.31 -7.31
N ILE A 563 -13.54 -48.51 -8.01
CA ILE A 563 -12.22 -48.75 -7.38
C ILE A 563 -11.75 -47.51 -6.62
N ILE A 564 -11.95 -46.31 -7.17
CA ILE A 564 -11.61 -45.06 -6.50
C ILE A 564 -12.48 -44.84 -5.26
N TYR A 565 -13.79 -45.05 -5.37
CA TYR A 565 -14.71 -45.02 -4.23
C TYR A 565 -14.31 -46.05 -3.17
N TYR A 566 -13.91 -47.25 -3.57
CA TYR A 566 -13.41 -48.29 -2.68
C TYR A 566 -12.12 -47.87 -1.96
N ILE A 567 -11.16 -47.28 -2.67
CA ILE A 567 -9.90 -46.77 -2.09
C ILE A 567 -10.20 -45.67 -1.06
N ILE A 568 -11.05 -44.69 -1.40
CA ILE A 568 -11.44 -43.61 -0.48
C ILE A 568 -12.16 -44.18 0.76
N PHE A 569 -13.09 -45.11 0.56
CA PHE A 569 -13.86 -45.72 1.66
C PHE A 569 -12.98 -46.58 2.59
N TYR A 570 -11.99 -47.28 2.03
CA TYR A 570 -11.11 -48.16 2.80
C TYR A 570 -9.96 -47.40 3.49
N GLN A 571 -9.49 -46.30 2.89
CA GLN A 571 -8.38 -45.49 3.44
C GLN A 571 -8.84 -44.39 4.40
N MET A 572 -10.05 -43.83 4.24
CA MET A 572 -10.55 -42.76 5.15
C MET A 572 -11.17 -43.27 6.45
N HIS A 573 -11.48 -44.56 6.56
CA HIS A 573 -12.05 -45.19 7.77
C HIS A 573 -11.01 -45.93 8.64
N ARG A 574 -9.72 -45.81 8.31
CA ARG A 574 -8.60 -46.05 9.22
C ARG A 574 -8.09 -44.72 9.74
#